data_AF-A0A349UM75-F1
#
_entry.id   AF-A0A349UM75-F1
#
_cell.length_a   1.000
_cell.length_b   1.000
_cell.length_c   1.000
_cell.angle_alpha   90.00
_cell.angle_beta   90.00
_cell.angle_gamma   90.00
#
_symmetry.space_group_name_H-M   'P 1'
#
loop_
_entity.id
_entity.type
_entity.pdbx_description
1 polymer ?
#
loop_
_entity_poly.entity_id
_entity_poly.type
_entity_poly.pdbx_seq_one_letter_code
_entity_poly.pdbx_strand_id
1 'polypeptide(L)'
;MKESMKFPWLWLKRGDLAIERAQAEEEGRDISALAGTFDALQSDAVPEDEAFQSRARELLAASIRAPMRPDYRYVEPSDLEGIRAARPDAPRVLNVSTGDAELRDRLHGALLGRCAGCLLGKPVEGWRTNALWPMLREAG
;
A
#
# COMPACT_ATOMS: atom_id res chain seq x y z
N MET A 1 13.66 29.88 -5.51
CA MET A 1 12.42 29.74 -6.30
C MET A 1 11.75 28.46 -5.82
N LYS A 2 10.72 28.55 -4.98
CA LYS A 2 9.89 27.39 -4.63
C LYS A 2 8.96 27.15 -5.81
N GLU A 3 9.27 26.17 -6.65
CA GLU A 3 8.24 25.64 -7.53
C GLU A 3 7.23 24.94 -6.61
N SER A 4 6.14 25.64 -6.30
CA SER A 4 5.00 25.03 -5.64
C SER A 4 4.61 23.81 -6.47
N MET A 5 4.39 22.68 -5.82
CA MET A 5 4.14 21.43 -6.52
C MET A 5 2.83 21.56 -7.30
N LYS A 6 2.95 21.76 -8.63
CA LYS A 6 1.88 22.21 -9.57
C LYS A 6 0.64 21.31 -9.65
N PHE A 7 0.60 20.22 -8.89
CA PHE A 7 -0.39 19.16 -8.99
C PHE A 7 -0.97 18.84 -7.59
N PRO A 8 -2.03 19.54 -7.15
CA PRO A 8 -2.67 19.32 -5.85
C PRO A 8 -3.17 17.88 -5.62
N TRP A 9 -3.39 17.11 -6.69
CA TRP A 9 -3.79 15.70 -6.61
C TRP A 9 -2.62 14.75 -6.31
N LEU A 10 -1.37 15.21 -6.36
CA LEU A 10 -0.18 14.45 -5.93
C LEU A 10 0.24 14.81 -4.49
N TRP A 11 -0.54 15.65 -3.81
CA TRP A 11 -0.23 16.03 -2.44
C TRP A 11 -0.55 14.88 -1.51
N LEU A 12 0.39 14.59 -0.59
CA LEU A 12 0.14 13.70 0.53
C LEU A 12 -1.04 14.24 1.34
N LYS A 13 -1.91 13.34 1.74
CA LYS A 13 -3.08 13.61 2.56
C LYS A 13 -2.88 13.07 3.95
N ARG A 14 -3.62 13.63 4.90
CA ARG A 14 -3.71 13.13 6.27
C ARG A 14 -4.01 11.63 6.31
N GLY A 15 -4.88 11.20 5.41
CA GLY A 15 -5.25 9.81 5.28
C GLY A 15 -4.16 8.91 4.67
N ASP A 16 -3.15 9.45 4.00
CA ASP A 16 -1.99 8.70 3.53
C ASP A 16 -1.02 8.44 4.70
N LEU A 17 -0.90 9.39 5.64
CA LEU A 17 -0.12 9.20 6.86
C LEU A 17 -0.68 8.07 7.73
N ALA A 18 -2.01 7.90 7.75
CA ALA A 18 -2.65 6.79 8.44
C ALA A 18 -2.25 5.44 7.82
N ILE A 19 -2.16 5.38 6.48
CA ILE A 19 -1.75 4.19 5.75
C ILE A 19 -0.27 3.90 6.01
N GLU A 20 0.59 4.92 5.88
CA GLU A 20 2.02 4.79 6.16
C GLU A 20 2.29 4.29 7.59
N ARG A 21 1.57 4.82 8.58
CA ARG A 21 1.71 4.38 9.97
C ARG A 21 1.41 2.89 10.11
N ALA A 22 0.29 2.44 9.55
CA ALA A 22 -0.10 1.04 9.59
C ALA A 22 0.91 0.16 8.85
N GLN A 23 1.34 0.58 7.65
CA GLN A 23 2.35 -0.14 6.86
C GLN A 23 3.66 -0.27 7.61
N ALA A 24 4.19 0.80 8.21
CA ALA A 24 5.43 0.76 8.97
C ALA A 24 5.32 -0.20 10.17
N GLU A 25 4.19 -0.20 10.90
CA GLU A 25 3.95 -1.12 12.01
C GLU A 25 3.82 -2.58 11.55
N GLU A 26 3.17 -2.84 10.42
CA GLU A 26 3.01 -4.16 9.81
C GLU A 26 4.33 -4.72 9.30
N GLU A 27 5.17 -3.89 8.68
CA GLU A 27 6.54 -4.20 8.25
C GLU A 27 7.52 -4.31 9.43
N GLY A 28 7.06 -4.10 10.66
CA GLY A 28 7.88 -4.31 11.86
C GLY A 28 8.78 -3.16 12.25
N ARG A 29 8.57 -1.95 11.70
CA ARG A 29 9.30 -0.75 12.11
C ARG A 29 8.90 -0.31 13.52
N ASP A 30 9.89 0.02 14.34
CA ASP A 30 9.67 0.70 15.62
C ASP A 30 9.52 2.21 15.38
N ILE A 31 8.27 2.63 15.19
CA ILE A 31 7.90 4.03 14.99
C ILE A 31 7.44 4.72 16.28
N SER A 32 7.70 4.13 17.45
CA SER A 32 7.27 4.69 18.75
C SER A 32 7.75 6.13 18.95
N ALA A 33 8.99 6.43 18.54
CA ALA A 33 9.56 7.77 18.57
C ALA A 33 8.88 8.77 17.61
N LEU A 34 8.19 8.28 16.57
CA LEU A 34 7.49 9.08 15.58
C LEU A 34 5.99 9.25 15.88
N ALA A 35 5.44 8.52 16.86
CA ALA A 35 4.02 8.49 17.17
C ALA A 35 3.42 9.90 17.36
N GLY A 36 4.09 10.75 18.14
CA GLY A 36 3.63 12.12 18.37
C GLY A 36 3.63 12.99 17.10
N THR A 37 4.55 12.74 16.16
CA THR A 37 4.59 13.44 14.87
C THR A 37 3.48 12.97 13.94
N PHE A 38 3.20 11.66 13.92
CA PHE A 38 2.03 11.10 13.25
C PHE A 38 0.76 11.71 13.81
N ASP A 39 0.55 11.68 15.12
CA ASP A 39 -0.65 12.22 15.77
C ASP A 39 -0.84 13.72 15.47
N ALA A 40 0.25 14.50 15.55
CA ALA A 40 0.21 15.93 15.25
C ALA A 40 -0.16 16.21 13.78
N LEU A 41 0.47 15.52 12.82
CA LEU A 41 0.15 15.70 11.40
C LEU A 41 -1.18 15.05 11.02
N GLN A 42 -1.69 14.09 11.79
CA GLN A 42 -3.01 13.50 11.60
C GLN A 42 -4.14 14.34 12.23
N SER A 43 -3.83 15.41 12.95
CA SER A 43 -4.85 16.29 13.54
C SER A 43 -5.48 17.23 12.52
N ASP A 44 -6.81 17.34 12.54
CA ASP A 44 -7.59 18.28 11.70
C ASP A 44 -7.23 19.75 11.91
N ALA A 45 -6.55 20.08 13.03
CA ALA A 45 -6.02 21.40 13.28
C ALA A 45 -4.86 21.80 12.34
N VAL A 46 -4.21 20.83 11.68
CA VAL A 46 -3.09 21.08 10.76
C VAL A 46 -3.60 21.18 9.32
N PRO A 47 -3.46 22.33 8.65
CA PRO A 47 -3.83 22.47 7.25
C PRO A 47 -2.90 21.66 6.34
N GLU A 48 -3.43 21.03 5.29
CA GLU A 48 -2.67 20.25 4.30
C GLU A 48 -2.00 21.16 3.26
N ASP A 49 -1.20 22.12 3.71
CA ASP A 49 -0.49 23.08 2.86
C ASP A 49 0.94 22.61 2.48
N GLU A 50 1.75 23.50 1.88
CA GLU A 50 3.14 23.16 1.53
C GLU A 50 4.02 22.80 2.74
N ALA A 51 3.77 23.41 3.91
CA ALA A 51 4.51 23.11 5.13
C ALA A 51 4.14 21.71 5.63
N PHE A 52 2.86 21.33 5.55
CA PHE A 52 2.42 19.96 5.76
C PHE A 52 3.13 19.00 4.79
N GLN A 53 3.20 19.32 3.49
CA GLN A 53 3.87 18.45 2.52
C GLN A 53 5.35 18.20 2.88
N SER A 54 6.08 19.24 3.32
CA SER A 54 7.48 19.07 3.75
C SER A 54 7.58 18.13 4.95
N ARG A 55 6.79 18.41 6.00
CA ARG A 55 6.79 17.62 7.25
C ARG A 55 6.32 16.19 7.03
N ALA A 56 5.32 15.98 6.19
CA ALA A 56 4.82 14.67 5.82
C ALA A 56 5.90 13.84 5.11
N ARG A 57 6.63 14.42 4.14
CA ARG A 57 7.74 13.72 3.47
C ARG A 57 8.88 13.41 4.43
N GLU A 58 9.21 14.33 5.34
CA GLU A 58 10.22 14.11 6.37
C GLU A 58 9.83 12.95 7.30
N LEU A 59 8.54 12.88 7.68
CA LEU A 59 7.99 11.79 8.48
C LEU A 59 8.06 10.45 7.74
N LEU A 60 7.63 10.38 6.48
CA LEU A 60 7.73 9.17 5.63
C LEU A 60 9.19 8.72 5.46
N ALA A 61 10.10 9.66 5.26
CA ALA A 61 11.52 9.32 5.16
C ALA A 61 12.08 8.81 6.51
N ALA A 62 11.55 9.29 7.63
CA ALA A 62 11.93 8.84 8.96
C ALA A 62 11.37 7.46 9.31
N SER A 63 10.12 7.16 8.95
CA SER A 63 9.49 5.84 9.19
C SER A 63 10.23 4.73 8.44
N ILE A 64 10.61 4.96 7.17
CA ILE A 64 11.40 4.00 6.38
C ILE A 64 12.76 3.70 7.04
N ARG A 65 13.37 4.70 7.69
CA ARG A 65 14.67 4.55 8.37
C ARG A 65 14.55 4.06 9.81
N ALA A 66 13.34 3.93 10.35
CA ALA A 66 13.13 3.48 11.71
C ALA A 66 13.70 2.06 11.89
N PRO A 67 14.26 1.74 13.06
CA PRO A 67 14.81 0.42 13.33
C PRO A 67 13.69 -0.63 13.30
N MET A 68 14.06 -1.89 13.05
CA MET A 68 13.13 -3.00 13.21
C MET A 68 12.87 -3.24 14.69
N ARG A 69 11.63 -3.60 15.04
CA ARG A 69 11.28 -4.03 16.40
C ARG A 69 12.05 -5.31 16.75
N PRO A 70 12.61 -5.42 17.96
CA PRO A 70 13.37 -6.60 18.38
C PRO A 70 12.56 -7.90 18.37
N ASP A 71 11.23 -7.81 18.52
CA ASP A 71 10.29 -8.92 18.57
C ASP A 71 9.57 -9.18 17.24
N TYR A 72 9.99 -8.52 16.14
CA TYR A 72 9.40 -8.76 14.83
C TYR A 72 9.70 -10.17 14.33
N ARG A 73 8.64 -10.95 14.11
CA ARG A 73 8.72 -12.40 13.86
C ARG A 73 9.11 -12.81 12.44
N TYR A 74 9.11 -11.87 11.48
CA TYR A 74 9.31 -12.17 10.07
C TYR A 74 10.71 -11.74 9.62
N VAL A 75 11.28 -12.53 8.70
CA VAL A 75 12.53 -12.22 8.02
C VAL A 75 12.18 -11.95 6.57
N GLU A 76 12.47 -10.73 6.10
CA GLU A 76 12.08 -10.25 4.76
C GLU A 76 13.31 -9.97 3.88
N PRO A 77 14.00 -11.02 3.39
CA PRO A 77 15.13 -10.87 2.49
C PRO A 77 14.65 -10.49 1.09
N SER A 78 15.42 -9.65 0.40
CA SER A 78 15.13 -9.23 -0.98
C SER A 78 15.89 -10.05 -2.04
N ASP A 79 16.90 -10.81 -1.63
CA ASP A 79 17.67 -11.67 -2.52
C ASP A 79 17.07 -13.08 -2.58
N LEU A 80 17.30 -13.76 -3.71
CA LEU A 80 16.72 -15.07 -3.94
C LEU A 80 17.16 -16.08 -2.87
N GLU A 81 18.46 -16.11 -2.52
CA GLU A 81 19.01 -17.07 -1.56
C GLU A 81 18.35 -16.92 -0.18
N GLY A 82 18.26 -15.70 0.33
CA GLY A 82 17.57 -15.36 1.56
C GLY A 82 16.10 -15.77 1.51
N ILE A 83 15.37 -15.44 0.44
CA ILE A 83 13.97 -15.85 0.27
C ILE A 83 13.87 -17.38 0.29
N ARG A 84 14.84 -18.09 -0.31
CA ARG A 84 14.86 -19.55 -0.34
C ARG A 84 15.03 -20.16 1.05
N ALA A 85 15.80 -19.51 1.91
CA ALA A 85 16.10 -19.94 3.27
C ALA A 85 14.98 -19.56 4.27
N ALA A 86 14.38 -18.37 4.13
CA ALA A 86 13.37 -17.85 5.06
C ALA A 86 11.96 -18.43 4.82
N ARG A 87 11.64 -18.80 3.58
CA ARG A 87 10.32 -19.37 3.25
C ARG A 87 10.09 -20.69 4.01
N PRO A 88 8.86 -20.97 4.45
CA PRO A 88 8.52 -22.25 5.07
C PRO A 88 8.70 -23.43 4.10
N ASP A 89 8.84 -24.63 4.67
CA ASP A 89 8.75 -25.84 3.87
C ASP A 89 7.30 -26.03 3.38
N ALA A 90 7.14 -26.16 2.07
CA ALA A 90 5.85 -26.19 1.39
C ALA A 90 6.03 -26.82 0.01
N PRO A 91 4.97 -27.42 -0.59
CA PRO A 91 5.05 -27.98 -1.92
C PRO A 91 5.57 -26.97 -2.94
N ARG A 92 6.63 -27.33 -3.66
CA ARG A 92 7.24 -26.48 -4.72
C ARG A 92 6.65 -26.71 -6.09
N VAL A 93 5.75 -27.68 -6.17
CA VAL A 93 4.97 -28.00 -7.34
C VAL A 93 3.54 -28.10 -6.85
N LEU A 94 2.67 -27.28 -7.44
CA LEU A 94 1.24 -27.45 -7.29
C LEU A 94 0.81 -28.51 -8.30
N ASN A 95 0.19 -29.58 -7.82
CA ASN A 95 -0.39 -30.60 -8.69
C ASN A 95 -1.69 -30.04 -9.28
N VAL A 96 -1.58 -29.36 -10.41
CA VAL A 96 -2.72 -28.87 -11.16
C VAL A 96 -3.16 -29.96 -12.13
N SER A 97 -4.23 -30.67 -11.80
CA SER A 97 -4.81 -31.72 -12.65
C SER A 97 -5.82 -31.15 -13.64
N THR A 98 -5.40 -30.19 -14.47
CA THR A 98 -6.24 -29.62 -15.54
C THR A 98 -5.64 -29.97 -16.89
N GLY A 99 -6.46 -30.47 -17.83
CA GLY A 99 -6.00 -30.67 -19.20
C GLY A 99 -5.71 -29.36 -19.91
N ASP A 100 -4.86 -29.37 -20.95
CA ASP A 100 -4.42 -28.18 -21.68
C ASP A 100 -5.56 -27.29 -22.18
N ALA A 101 -6.69 -27.89 -22.58
CA ALA A 101 -7.87 -27.15 -23.03
C ALA A 101 -8.51 -26.33 -21.90
N GLU A 102 -8.71 -26.94 -20.74
CA GLU A 102 -9.26 -26.27 -19.56
C GLU A 102 -8.29 -25.23 -19.02
N LEU A 103 -7.00 -25.55 -18.98
CA LEU A 103 -5.96 -24.60 -18.56
C LEU A 103 -5.97 -23.35 -19.46
N ARG A 104 -6.05 -23.55 -20.78
CA ARG A 104 -6.12 -22.43 -21.74
C ARG A 104 -7.36 -21.57 -21.52
N ASP A 105 -8.51 -22.18 -21.31
CA ASP A 105 -9.77 -21.45 -21.05
C ASP A 105 -9.68 -20.60 -19.77
N ARG A 106 -9.18 -21.19 -18.67
CA ARG A 106 -8.97 -20.48 -17.39
C ARG A 106 -7.98 -19.32 -17.52
N LEU A 107 -6.85 -19.52 -18.22
CA LEU A 107 -5.86 -18.47 -18.44
C LEU A 107 -6.42 -17.34 -19.31
N HIS A 108 -7.20 -17.69 -20.33
CA HIS A 108 -7.86 -16.71 -21.18
C HIS A 108 -8.88 -15.89 -20.37
N GLY A 109 -9.72 -16.57 -19.57
CA GLY A 109 -10.65 -15.91 -18.66
C GLY A 109 -9.94 -15.01 -17.64
N ALA A 110 -8.81 -15.44 -17.08
CA ALA A 110 -8.00 -14.64 -16.16
C ALA A 110 -7.44 -13.37 -16.82
N LEU A 111 -6.97 -13.48 -18.07
CA LEU A 111 -6.47 -12.34 -18.83
C LEU A 111 -7.60 -11.35 -19.15
N LEU A 112 -8.73 -11.84 -19.66
CA LEU A 112 -9.90 -11.00 -19.95
C LEU A 112 -10.44 -10.34 -18.67
N GLY A 113 -10.53 -11.10 -17.59
CA GLY A 113 -10.95 -10.61 -16.28
C GLY A 113 -10.03 -9.51 -15.75
N ARG A 114 -8.70 -9.68 -15.90
CA ARG A 114 -7.73 -8.63 -15.56
C ARG A 114 -7.94 -7.38 -16.42
N CYS A 115 -8.07 -7.52 -17.73
CA CYS A 115 -8.28 -6.38 -18.63
C CYS A 115 -9.57 -5.63 -18.29
N ALA A 116 -10.68 -6.35 -18.13
CA ALA A 116 -11.97 -5.77 -17.75
C ALA A 116 -11.90 -5.11 -16.36
N GLY A 117 -11.32 -5.78 -15.37
CA GLY A 117 -11.14 -5.25 -14.02
C GLY A 117 -10.28 -3.99 -13.99
N CYS A 118 -9.17 -3.96 -14.74
CA CYS A 118 -8.35 -2.75 -14.87
C CYS A 118 -9.14 -1.59 -15.51
N LEU A 119 -9.85 -1.86 -16.60
CA LEU A 119 -10.65 -0.84 -17.29
C LEU A 119 -11.73 -0.26 -16.37
N LEU A 120 -12.45 -1.13 -15.66
CA LEU A 120 -13.53 -0.75 -14.74
C LEU A 120 -13.01 -0.07 -13.46
N GLY A 121 -11.83 -0.46 -12.97
CA GLY A 121 -11.24 0.08 -11.75
C GLY A 121 -10.62 1.46 -11.92
N LYS A 122 -10.13 1.81 -13.12
CA LYS A 122 -9.42 3.07 -13.39
C LYS A 122 -10.19 4.34 -12.98
N PRO A 123 -11.49 4.49 -13.28
CA PRO A 123 -12.25 5.67 -12.89
C PRO A 123 -12.40 5.88 -11.37
N VAL A 124 -12.27 4.80 -10.58
CA VAL A 124 -12.48 4.81 -9.12
C VAL A 124 -11.20 4.50 -8.34
N GLU A 125 -10.04 4.48 -9.02
CA GLU A 125 -8.76 4.21 -8.39
C GLU A 125 -8.45 5.26 -7.31
N GLY A 126 -8.08 4.82 -6.11
CA GLY A 126 -7.82 5.69 -4.96
C GLY A 126 -9.07 6.16 -4.21
N TRP A 127 -10.28 5.81 -4.65
CA TRP A 127 -11.50 6.13 -3.88
C TRP A 127 -11.55 5.32 -2.60
N ARG A 128 -11.84 6.00 -1.49
CA ARG A 128 -12.07 5.35 -0.19
C ARG A 128 -13.43 4.68 -0.16
N THR A 129 -13.55 3.60 0.59
CA THR A 129 -14.79 2.81 0.70
C THR A 129 -15.99 3.64 1.14
N ASN A 130 -15.80 4.64 1.99
CA ASN A 130 -16.86 5.56 2.42
C ASN A 130 -17.39 6.48 1.32
N ALA A 131 -16.61 6.73 0.25
CA ALA A 131 -17.05 7.45 -0.95
C ALA A 131 -17.54 6.49 -2.05
N LEU A 132 -16.88 5.34 -2.19
CA LEU A 132 -17.19 4.32 -3.20
C LEU A 132 -18.55 3.66 -2.96
N TRP A 133 -18.84 3.23 -1.73
CA TRP A 133 -20.08 2.50 -1.43
C TRP A 133 -21.36 3.31 -1.68
N PRO A 134 -21.47 4.59 -1.27
CA PRO A 134 -22.63 5.41 -1.63
C PRO A 134 -22.81 5.53 -3.14
N MET A 135 -21.74 5.81 -3.89
CA MET A 135 -21.80 5.92 -5.35
C MET A 135 -22.26 4.61 -6.01
N LEU A 136 -21.74 3.46 -5.56
CA LEU A 136 -22.18 2.16 -6.08
C LEU A 136 -23.67 1.90 -5.83
N ARG A 137 -24.18 2.27 -4.65
CA ARG A 137 -25.61 2.13 -4.32
C ARG A 137 -26.51 3.06 -5.14
N GLU A 138 -26.02 4.23 -5.51
CA GLU A 138 -26.73 5.15 -6.41
C GLU A 138 -26.74 4.64 -7.86
N ALA A 139 -25.69 3.92 -8.27
CA ALA A 139 -25.53 3.43 -9.64
C ALA A 139 -26.35 2.16 -9.98
N GLY A 140 -26.86 1.43 -8.98
CA GLY A 140 -27.71 0.24 -9.14
C GLY A 140 -27.02 -1.05 -8.72
#